data_AF-A0AAI9WZ02-F1
#
_entry.id   AF-A0AAI9WZ02-F1
#
_cell.length_a   1.000
_cell.length_b   1.000
_cell.length_c   1.000
_cell.angle_alpha   90.00
_cell.angle_beta   90.00
_cell.angle_gamma   90.00
#
_symmetry.space_group_name_H-M   'P 1'
#
loop_
_entity.id
_entity.type
_entity.pdbx_description
1 polymer ?
#
loop_
_entity_poly.entity_id
_entity_poly.type
_entity_poly.pdbx_seq_one_letter_code
_entity_poly.pdbx_strand_id
1 'polypeptide(L)'
;MGIDNIRERASKDFATEVSSVDKSSVALVVLFTFSSKFFKSIGVYDLTICDLSRPDPIRVKRLLSAVVNFMRFREKISVDLEPLAIEAENTVKGVRDLQDEATRLATLISETTAKIQYGPEGKRHDIQYVHNYNKKLEAKLRNLKGEQERLTRQHEEYKCEKNVLAERLRDVTFLCDEAQAHIEQMKGLLNTDIGVLTKIIEDLRSEAETRERECTLFQQQYQNIGKTIDSVQVCKVKMREITNLAEELRTVFQMHGSEGVKLMKARDHMHQLQHDSDELQNQIEISQSQLEKMSRKYEDLIVQQEKRQVALQKRLDEAKTFLDETFASQSHQRDVQQITMNEIAQLQRDTEQMSEAFEKMVKTNQHKLTHLNEAIKQYMEGLRNK
;
A
#
# COMPACT_ATOMS: atom_id res chain seq x y z
N MET A 1 76.16 15.31 -19.08
CA MET A 1 75.89 16.26 -17.97
C MET A 1 74.57 17.03 -18.16
N GLY A 2 73.49 16.40 -18.65
CA GLY A 2 72.24 17.11 -18.97
C GLY A 2 70.96 16.53 -18.37
N ILE A 3 71.00 15.31 -17.83
CA ILE A 3 69.81 14.61 -17.30
C ILE A 3 69.74 14.72 -15.77
N ASP A 4 70.88 14.69 -15.09
CA ASP A 4 70.93 14.85 -13.62
C ASP A 4 70.51 16.25 -13.17
N ASN A 5 70.81 17.29 -13.96
CA ASN A 5 70.52 18.68 -13.62
C ASN A 5 69.00 19.02 -13.74
N ILE A 6 68.25 18.29 -14.57
CA ILE A 6 66.79 18.43 -14.71
C ILE A 6 66.08 17.69 -13.58
N ARG A 7 66.60 16.52 -13.20
CA ARG A 7 66.05 15.70 -12.10
C ARG A 7 66.26 16.37 -10.74
N GLU A 8 67.40 17.04 -10.55
CA GLU A 8 67.70 17.78 -9.32
C GLU A 8 66.88 19.08 -9.21
N ARG A 9 66.59 19.76 -10.33
CA ARG A 9 65.66 20.92 -10.36
C ARG A 9 64.21 20.51 -10.09
N ALA A 10 63.70 19.48 -10.74
CA ALA A 10 62.33 19.00 -10.52
C ALA A 10 62.11 18.48 -9.09
N SER A 11 63.14 17.88 -8.48
CA SER A 11 63.08 17.42 -7.08
C SER A 11 63.16 18.58 -6.08
N LYS A 12 63.90 19.64 -6.39
CA LYS A 12 63.89 20.89 -5.61
C LYS A 12 62.58 21.65 -5.76
N ASP A 13 62.02 21.76 -6.95
CA ASP A 13 60.76 22.48 -7.17
C ASP A 13 59.58 21.74 -6.50
N PHE A 14 59.56 20.40 -6.54
CA PHE A 14 58.56 19.58 -5.82
C PHE A 14 58.74 19.62 -4.29
N ALA A 15 59.98 19.65 -3.79
CA ALA A 15 60.26 19.82 -2.37
C ALA A 15 59.93 21.24 -1.87
N THR A 16 59.98 22.24 -2.75
CA THR A 16 59.66 23.64 -2.41
C THR A 16 58.14 23.88 -2.42
N GLU A 17 57.38 23.26 -3.33
CA GLU A 17 55.90 23.34 -3.37
C GLU A 17 55.22 22.63 -2.19
N VAL A 18 55.83 21.56 -1.64
CA VAL A 18 55.29 20.88 -0.44
C VAL A 18 55.74 21.58 0.87
N SER A 19 56.83 22.36 0.83
CA SER A 19 57.33 23.13 1.98
C SER A 19 56.57 24.43 2.25
N SER A 20 55.70 24.89 1.33
CA SER A 20 54.94 26.15 1.48
C SER A 20 53.53 25.96 2.05
N VAL A 21 53.13 24.73 2.40
CA VAL A 21 51.92 24.54 3.20
C VAL A 21 52.22 25.02 4.62
N ASP A 22 51.69 26.20 4.96
CA ASP A 22 51.88 26.87 6.23
C ASP A 22 51.63 25.89 7.39
N LYS A 23 52.69 25.46 8.07
CA LYS A 23 52.65 24.48 9.18
C LYS A 23 51.65 24.91 10.25
N SER A 24 51.43 26.21 10.41
CA SER A 24 50.46 26.81 11.33
C SER A 24 49.01 26.49 10.95
N SER A 25 48.69 26.49 9.66
CA SER A 25 47.36 26.16 9.15
C SER A 25 47.08 24.65 9.25
N VAL A 26 48.09 23.81 9.02
CA VAL A 26 47.98 22.35 9.22
C VAL A 26 47.76 22.03 10.69
N ALA A 27 48.52 22.65 11.61
CA ALA A 27 48.34 22.47 13.03
C ALA A 27 46.93 22.86 13.51
N LEU A 28 46.37 23.95 12.99
CA LEU A 28 45.02 24.41 13.32
C LEU A 28 43.95 23.41 12.84
N VAL A 29 44.09 22.88 11.62
CA VAL A 29 43.15 21.87 11.08
C VAL A 29 43.23 20.56 11.85
N VAL A 30 44.43 20.12 12.22
CA VAL A 30 44.62 18.91 13.04
C VAL A 30 43.99 19.11 14.43
N LEU A 31 44.23 20.25 15.07
CA LEU A 31 43.62 20.61 16.34
C LEU A 31 42.09 20.63 16.24
N PHE A 32 41.53 21.29 15.22
CA PHE A 32 40.09 21.31 14.97
C PHE A 32 39.52 19.90 14.78
N THR A 33 40.23 19.02 14.08
CA THR A 33 39.78 17.63 13.84
C THR A 33 39.69 16.85 15.15
N PHE A 34 40.70 16.94 16.02
CA PHE A 34 40.68 16.27 17.33
C PHE A 34 39.66 16.90 18.27
N SER A 35 39.59 18.23 18.34
CA SER A 35 38.60 18.94 19.14
C SER A 35 37.18 18.62 18.68
N SER A 36 36.90 18.57 17.37
CA SER A 36 35.57 18.24 16.86
C SER A 36 35.15 16.82 17.25
N LYS A 37 36.05 15.84 17.16
CA LYS A 37 35.77 14.47 17.62
C LYS A 37 35.51 14.42 19.12
N PHE A 38 36.35 15.06 19.92
CA PHE A 38 36.21 15.11 21.37
C PHE A 38 34.91 15.79 21.81
N PHE A 39 34.61 16.97 21.27
CA PHE A 39 33.41 17.74 21.61
C PHE A 39 32.13 16.97 21.23
N LYS A 40 32.12 16.25 20.10
CA LYS A 40 31.02 15.35 19.74
C LYS A 40 30.83 14.24 20.77
N SER A 41 31.92 13.64 21.27
CA SER A 41 31.85 12.58 22.30
C SER A 41 31.32 13.07 23.64
N ILE A 42 31.48 14.35 23.97
CA ILE A 42 30.95 14.96 25.22
C ILE A 42 29.62 15.70 25.01
N GLY A 43 28.97 15.55 23.84
CA GLY A 43 27.62 16.04 23.56
C GLY A 43 27.52 17.43 22.91
N VAL A 44 28.62 17.98 22.38
CA VAL A 44 28.63 19.25 21.63
C VAL A 44 28.91 18.98 20.15
N TYR A 45 27.89 19.16 19.30
CA TYR A 45 27.96 18.83 17.87
C TYR A 45 28.32 20.01 16.97
N ASP A 46 28.21 21.25 17.47
CA ASP A 46 28.28 22.48 16.69
C ASP A 46 29.63 23.21 16.84
N LEU A 47 30.74 22.49 17.03
CA LEU A 47 32.08 23.07 17.06
C LEU A 47 32.51 23.51 15.66
N THR A 48 32.90 24.78 15.53
CA THR A 48 33.39 25.39 14.29
C THR A 48 34.85 25.80 14.40
N ILE A 49 35.55 25.98 13.28
CA ILE A 49 36.95 26.45 13.28
C ILE A 49 37.08 27.88 13.85
N CYS A 50 35.99 28.66 13.79
CA CYS A 50 35.88 29.98 14.41
C CYS A 50 35.97 29.89 15.94
N ASP A 51 35.46 28.82 16.57
CA ASP A 51 35.55 28.65 18.03
C ASP A 51 37.01 28.50 18.52
N LEU A 52 37.94 28.10 17.63
CA LEU A 52 39.38 28.00 17.92
C LEU A 52 40.17 29.23 17.47
N SER A 53 39.79 29.84 16.35
CA SER A 53 40.53 30.98 15.77
C SER A 53 40.04 32.34 16.25
N ARG A 54 38.77 32.48 16.62
CA ARG A 54 38.11 33.71 17.11
C ARG A 54 37.03 33.36 18.15
N PRO A 55 37.42 33.08 19.40
CA PRO A 55 36.52 32.61 20.43
C PRO A 55 35.46 33.65 20.82
N ASP A 56 34.19 33.27 20.70
CA ASP A 56 33.07 34.04 21.28
C ASP A 56 32.93 33.72 22.78
N PRO A 57 32.90 34.71 23.68
CA PRO A 57 32.90 34.48 25.13
C PRO A 57 31.75 33.58 25.62
N ILE A 58 30.58 33.67 25.00
CA ILE A 58 29.40 32.89 25.38
C ILE A 58 29.57 31.44 24.91
N ARG A 59 30.01 31.24 23.66
CA ARG A 59 30.27 29.91 23.11
C ARG A 59 31.40 29.20 23.83
N VAL A 60 32.50 29.89 24.14
CA VAL A 60 33.62 29.31 24.89
C VAL A 60 33.20 28.90 26.30
N LYS A 61 32.40 29.72 27.00
CA LYS A 61 31.85 29.34 28.30
C LYS A 61 31.03 28.06 28.22
N ARG A 62 30.17 27.93 27.21
CA ARG A 62 29.36 26.72 26.97
C ARG A 62 30.25 25.49 26.69
N LEU A 63 31.27 25.64 25.84
CA LEU A 63 32.23 24.56 25.54
C LEU A 63 32.97 24.11 26.79
N LEU A 64 33.51 25.04 27.58
CA LEU A 64 34.21 24.72 28.82
C LEU A 64 33.30 24.12 29.88
N SER A 65 32.04 24.55 29.97
CA SER A 65 31.05 23.90 30.84
C SER A 65 30.82 22.43 30.46
N ALA A 66 30.76 22.10 29.16
CA ALA A 66 30.68 20.72 28.71
C ALA A 66 31.92 19.90 29.12
N VAL A 67 33.13 20.49 28.99
CA VAL A 67 34.37 19.85 29.43
C VAL A 67 34.40 19.60 30.94
N VAL A 68 33.98 20.59 31.75
CA VAL A 68 33.91 20.43 33.21
C VAL A 68 32.93 19.32 33.60
N ASN A 69 31.78 19.24 32.91
CA ASN A 69 30.81 18.18 33.15
C ASN A 69 31.39 16.79 32.81
N PHE A 70 32.09 16.68 31.68
CA PHE A 70 32.81 15.46 31.31
C PHE A 70 33.88 15.08 32.33
N MET A 71 34.66 16.05 32.83
CA MET A 71 35.69 15.81 33.85
C MET A 71 35.08 15.28 35.15
N ARG A 72 33.97 15.86 35.61
CA ARG A 72 33.24 15.37 36.79
C ARG A 72 32.69 13.97 36.60
N PHE A 73 32.15 13.68 35.41
CA PHE A 73 31.67 12.35 35.07
C PHE A 73 32.81 11.32 35.04
N ARG A 74 33.95 11.69 34.43
CA ARG A 74 35.16 10.86 34.41
C ARG A 74 35.69 10.59 35.81
N GLU A 75 35.73 11.59 36.68
CA GLU A 75 36.18 11.44 38.07
C GLU A 75 35.28 10.49 38.85
N LYS A 76 33.96 10.59 38.68
CA LYS A 76 33.00 9.65 39.27
C LYS A 76 33.24 8.21 38.80
N ILE A 77 33.45 8.01 37.49
CA ILE A 77 33.70 6.67 36.92
C ILE A 77 35.10 6.15 37.23
N SER A 78 36.09 7.03 37.42
CA SER A 78 37.46 6.63 37.73
C SER A 78 37.54 5.81 39.01
N VAL A 79 36.70 6.12 40.00
CA VAL A 79 36.61 5.34 41.25
C VAL A 79 36.16 3.91 40.98
N ASP A 80 35.24 3.70 40.05
CA ASP A 80 34.75 2.38 39.66
C ASP A 80 35.76 1.61 38.78
N LEU A 81 36.62 2.31 38.05
CA LEU A 81 37.67 1.74 37.20
C LEU A 81 39.00 1.48 37.92
N GLU A 82 39.23 2.10 39.08
CA GLU A 82 40.41 1.92 39.91
C GLU A 82 40.74 0.45 40.21
N PRO A 83 39.80 -0.43 40.59
CA PRO A 83 40.13 -1.85 40.82
C PRO A 83 40.64 -2.55 39.55
N LEU A 84 40.09 -2.22 38.37
CA LEU A 84 40.59 -2.77 37.10
C LEU A 84 41.99 -2.24 36.76
N ALA A 85 42.28 -0.97 37.07
CA ALA A 85 43.61 -0.41 36.89
C ALA A 85 44.65 -1.13 37.76
N ILE A 86 44.32 -1.34 39.05
CA ILE A 86 45.17 -2.09 39.99
C ILE A 86 45.38 -3.53 39.51
N GLU A 87 44.34 -4.20 39.01
CA GLU A 87 44.43 -5.55 38.45
C GLU A 87 45.36 -5.60 37.23
N ALA A 88 45.25 -4.63 36.32
CA ALA A 88 46.12 -4.51 35.17
C ALA A 88 47.58 -4.27 35.58
N GLU A 89 47.83 -3.38 36.56
CA GLU A 89 49.17 -3.12 37.09
C GLU A 89 49.80 -4.37 37.74
N ASN A 90 49.02 -5.09 38.55
CA ASN A 90 49.46 -6.35 39.15
C ASN A 90 49.78 -7.41 38.10
N THR A 91 48.98 -7.49 37.04
CA THR A 91 49.21 -8.42 35.93
C THR A 91 50.49 -8.08 35.18
N VAL A 92 50.70 -6.79 34.86
CA VAL A 92 51.94 -6.32 34.21
C VAL A 92 53.17 -6.61 35.08
N LYS A 93 53.05 -6.41 36.39
CA LYS A 93 54.12 -6.74 37.34
C LYS A 93 54.40 -8.25 37.37
N GLY A 94 53.37 -9.09 37.44
CA GLY A 94 53.54 -10.54 37.40
C GLY A 94 54.19 -11.06 36.11
N VAL A 95 53.87 -10.45 34.96
CA VAL A 95 54.52 -10.77 33.69
C VAL A 95 56.01 -10.41 33.72
N ARG A 96 56.37 -9.25 34.28
CA ARG A 96 57.78 -8.85 34.43
C ARG A 96 58.54 -9.82 35.33
N ASP A 97 57.98 -10.16 36.48
CA ASP A 97 58.61 -11.09 37.43
C ASP A 97 58.85 -12.47 36.79
N LEU A 98 57.89 -12.97 36.01
CA LEU A 98 58.03 -14.23 35.26
C LEU A 98 59.08 -14.14 34.15
N GLN A 99 59.18 -13.00 33.46
CA GLN A 99 60.16 -12.79 32.41
C GLN A 99 61.59 -12.72 32.99
N ASP A 100 61.76 -12.11 34.16
CA ASP A 100 63.03 -12.08 34.87
C ASP A 100 63.46 -13.48 35.32
N GLU A 101 62.52 -14.27 35.88
CA GLU A 101 62.82 -15.66 36.27
C GLU A 101 63.12 -16.55 35.06
N ALA A 102 62.39 -16.40 33.96
CA ALA A 102 62.66 -17.13 32.72
C ALA A 102 64.07 -16.82 32.18
N THR A 103 64.49 -15.56 32.25
CA THR A 103 65.84 -15.13 31.86
C THR A 103 66.90 -15.75 32.77
N ARG A 104 66.66 -15.77 34.09
CA ARG A 104 67.55 -16.40 35.07
C ARG A 104 67.70 -17.91 34.83
N LEU A 105 66.61 -18.62 34.57
CA LEU A 105 66.63 -20.04 34.28
C LEU A 105 67.35 -20.33 32.95
N ALA A 106 67.14 -19.50 31.92
CA ALA A 106 67.86 -19.63 30.65
C ALA A 106 69.38 -19.50 30.84
N THR A 107 69.84 -18.56 31.68
CA THR A 107 71.27 -18.44 32.01
C THR A 107 71.81 -19.68 32.73
N LEU A 108 71.06 -20.24 33.69
CA LEU A 108 71.48 -21.44 34.42
C LEU A 108 71.57 -22.69 33.50
N ILE A 109 70.63 -22.81 32.56
CA ILE A 109 70.64 -23.87 31.55
C ILE A 109 71.86 -23.72 30.63
N SER A 110 72.20 -22.50 30.21
CA SER A 110 73.39 -22.24 29.39
C SER A 110 74.69 -22.62 30.13
N GLU A 111 74.79 -22.32 31.42
CA GLU A 111 75.97 -22.65 32.22
C GLU A 111 76.13 -24.16 32.42
N THR A 112 75.03 -24.86 32.66
CA THR A 112 75.05 -26.32 32.88
C THR A 112 75.32 -27.08 31.59
N THR A 113 74.77 -26.65 30.46
CA THR A 113 75.06 -27.22 29.13
C THR A 113 76.52 -27.03 28.72
N ALA A 114 77.13 -25.86 29.00
CA ALA A 114 78.55 -25.64 28.78
C ALA A 114 79.43 -26.61 29.61
N LYS A 115 79.08 -26.86 30.89
CA LYS A 115 79.79 -27.83 31.73
C LYS A 115 79.73 -29.26 31.19
N ILE A 116 78.62 -29.64 30.53
CA ILE A 116 78.44 -30.98 29.96
C ILE A 116 79.17 -31.13 28.62
N GLN A 117 79.18 -30.10 27.76
CA GLN A 117 79.83 -30.17 26.45
C GLN A 117 81.36 -30.14 26.48
N TYR A 118 81.98 -29.51 27.48
CA TYR A 118 83.44 -29.35 27.58
C TYR A 118 84.09 -30.24 28.66
N GLY A 119 83.35 -31.18 29.25
CA GLY A 119 83.86 -32.13 30.25
C GLY A 119 84.74 -33.24 29.64
N PRO A 120 85.94 -33.53 30.19
CA PRO A 120 86.95 -34.41 29.56
C PRO A 120 86.79 -35.89 29.94
N GLU A 121 85.59 -36.47 29.82
CA GLU A 121 85.33 -37.86 30.29
C GLU A 121 84.68 -38.72 29.19
N GLY A 122 85.26 -38.69 27.98
CA GLY A 122 84.77 -39.42 26.81
C GLY A 122 85.82 -40.33 26.18
N LYS A 123 86.34 -41.34 26.89
CA LYS A 123 87.20 -42.38 26.29
C LYS A 123 86.49 -43.73 26.19
N ARG A 124 86.23 -44.08 24.93
CA ARG A 124 85.52 -45.23 24.33
C ARG A 124 86.05 -46.64 24.63
N HIS A 125 86.86 -46.86 25.69
CA HIS A 125 87.34 -48.23 26.00
C HIS A 125 86.50 -49.00 27.01
N ASP A 126 85.44 -48.36 27.52
CA ASP A 126 84.66 -48.90 28.61
C ASP A 126 83.28 -49.37 28.14
N ILE A 127 82.92 -49.34 26.84
CA ILE A 127 81.50 -49.52 26.42
C ILE A 127 80.88 -50.84 26.91
N GLN A 128 81.59 -51.97 26.98
CA GLN A 128 81.02 -53.21 27.53
C GLN A 128 81.03 -53.26 29.07
N TYR A 129 82.06 -52.70 29.71
CA TYR A 129 82.13 -52.64 31.16
C TYR A 129 81.23 -51.51 31.69
N VAL A 130 81.22 -50.31 31.12
CA VAL A 130 80.14 -49.31 31.13
C VAL A 130 78.79 -49.87 30.73
N HIS A 131 78.62 -50.79 29.78
CA HIS A 131 77.27 -51.30 29.48
C HIS A 131 76.79 -52.30 30.54
N ASN A 132 77.66 -53.15 31.08
CA ASN A 132 77.32 -54.04 32.19
C ASN A 132 77.20 -53.28 33.52
N TYR A 133 78.04 -52.27 33.73
CA TYR A 133 78.01 -51.34 34.84
C TYR A 133 76.79 -50.43 34.72
N ASN A 134 76.44 -49.92 33.53
CA ASN A 134 75.18 -49.23 33.23
C ASN A 134 74.00 -50.16 33.41
N LYS A 135 74.06 -51.44 33.02
CA LYS A 135 72.95 -52.37 33.25
C LYS A 135 72.73 -52.63 34.74
N LYS A 136 73.83 -52.74 35.52
CA LYS A 136 73.78 -52.80 37.00
C LYS A 136 73.33 -51.48 37.61
N LEU A 137 73.77 -50.34 37.07
CA LEU A 137 73.36 -49.01 37.49
C LEU A 137 71.91 -48.73 37.13
N GLU A 138 71.42 -49.21 35.99
CA GLU A 138 70.04 -49.15 35.52
C GLU A 138 69.16 -50.05 36.37
N ALA A 139 69.63 -51.23 36.77
CA ALA A 139 68.95 -52.06 37.76
C ALA A 139 68.90 -51.37 39.12
N LYS A 140 70.01 -50.78 39.58
CA LYS A 140 70.08 -50.02 40.83
C LYS A 140 69.26 -48.72 40.76
N LEU A 141 69.23 -48.04 39.62
CA LEU A 141 68.40 -46.86 39.32
C LEU A 141 66.94 -47.23 39.25
N ARG A 142 66.57 -48.38 38.68
CA ARG A 142 65.18 -48.87 38.72
C ARG A 142 64.76 -49.20 40.14
N ASN A 143 65.61 -49.84 40.93
CA ASN A 143 65.32 -50.12 42.34
C ASN A 143 65.24 -48.83 43.17
N LEU A 144 66.20 -47.92 43.00
CA LEU A 144 66.20 -46.61 43.66
C LEU A 144 65.03 -45.75 43.21
N LYS A 145 64.62 -45.82 41.94
CA LYS A 145 63.43 -45.14 41.43
C LYS A 145 62.17 -45.77 42.03
N GLY A 146 62.11 -47.10 42.17
CA GLY A 146 61.04 -47.78 42.89
C GLY A 146 60.97 -47.40 44.37
N GLU A 147 62.10 -47.30 45.04
CA GLU A 147 62.20 -46.81 46.43
C GLU A 147 61.86 -45.33 46.53
N GLN A 148 62.30 -44.50 45.59
CA GLN A 148 62.00 -43.08 45.52
C GLN A 148 60.50 -42.87 45.27
N GLU A 149 59.89 -43.59 44.33
CA GLU A 149 58.45 -43.55 44.08
C GLU A 149 57.67 -44.02 45.31
N ARG A 150 58.12 -45.10 45.99
CA ARG A 150 57.52 -45.57 47.23
C ARG A 150 57.62 -44.52 48.33
N LEU A 151 58.80 -43.91 48.51
CA LEU A 151 59.04 -42.92 49.55
C LEU A 151 58.34 -41.60 49.25
N THR A 152 58.24 -41.23 47.97
CA THR A 152 57.49 -40.04 47.52
C THR A 152 56.00 -40.24 47.76
N ARG A 153 55.44 -41.42 47.43
CA ARG A 153 54.05 -41.75 47.78
C ARG A 153 53.82 -41.72 49.28
N GLN A 154 54.70 -42.35 50.08
CA GLN A 154 54.59 -42.30 51.54
C GLN A 154 54.67 -40.87 52.07
N HIS A 155 55.57 -40.04 51.52
CA HIS A 155 55.68 -38.64 51.91
C HIS A 155 54.45 -37.81 51.51
N GLU A 156 53.86 -38.06 50.34
CA GLU A 156 52.60 -37.45 49.90
C GLU A 156 51.42 -37.88 50.78
N GLU A 157 51.33 -39.17 51.11
CA GLU A 157 50.36 -39.72 52.06
C GLU A 157 50.51 -39.04 53.44
N TYR A 158 51.73 -38.99 53.99
CA TYR A 158 51.99 -38.29 55.25
C TYR A 158 51.69 -36.79 55.20
N LYS A 159 51.99 -36.12 54.07
CA LYS A 159 51.67 -34.70 53.90
C LYS A 159 50.16 -34.49 53.85
N CYS A 160 49.43 -35.37 53.18
CA CYS A 160 47.98 -35.37 53.13
C CYS A 160 47.40 -35.59 54.53
N GLU A 161 47.82 -36.64 55.24
CA GLU A 161 47.40 -36.92 56.61
C GLU A 161 47.70 -35.76 57.56
N LYS A 162 48.90 -35.17 57.47
CA LYS A 162 49.27 -33.99 58.27
C LYS A 162 48.34 -32.81 57.99
N ASN A 163 48.00 -32.55 56.73
CA ASN A 163 47.11 -31.46 56.37
C ASN A 163 45.69 -31.70 56.89
N VAL A 164 45.16 -32.92 56.72
CA VAL A 164 43.85 -33.32 57.25
C VAL A 164 43.83 -33.19 58.77
N LEU A 165 44.89 -33.62 59.46
CA LEU A 165 44.98 -33.53 60.90
C LEU A 165 45.10 -32.07 61.38
N ALA A 166 45.81 -31.22 60.63
CA ALA A 166 45.93 -29.80 60.91
C ALA A 166 44.60 -29.04 60.68
N GLU A 167 43.85 -29.38 59.63
CA GLU A 167 42.49 -28.87 59.42
C GLU A 167 41.57 -29.28 60.55
N ARG A 168 41.55 -30.58 60.89
CA ARG A 168 40.76 -31.07 62.01
C ARG A 168 41.13 -30.41 63.34
N LEU A 169 42.43 -30.15 63.56
CA LEU A 169 42.88 -29.42 64.75
C LEU A 169 42.34 -27.99 64.74
N ARG A 170 42.39 -27.27 63.62
CA ARG A 170 41.80 -25.93 63.50
C ARG A 170 40.30 -25.95 63.77
N ASP A 171 39.58 -26.92 63.22
CA ASP A 171 38.14 -27.05 63.44
C ASP A 171 37.83 -27.30 64.92
N VAL A 172 38.59 -28.19 65.58
CA VAL A 172 38.43 -28.45 67.01
C VAL A 172 38.80 -27.22 67.85
N THR A 173 39.88 -26.50 67.50
CA THR A 173 40.26 -25.26 68.19
C THR A 173 39.17 -24.20 68.04
N PHE A 174 38.62 -24.02 66.83
CA PHE A 174 37.51 -23.12 66.58
C PHE A 174 36.28 -23.47 67.43
N LEU A 175 35.90 -24.75 67.46
CA LEU A 175 34.78 -25.21 68.30
C LEU A 175 35.06 -25.02 69.79
N CYS A 176 36.31 -25.21 70.25
CA CYS A 176 36.68 -24.92 71.63
C CYS A 176 36.59 -23.43 71.96
N ASP A 177 37.02 -22.55 71.06
CA ASP A 177 36.94 -21.10 71.24
C ASP A 177 35.47 -20.63 71.26
N GLU A 178 34.63 -21.17 70.38
CA GLU A 178 33.19 -20.90 70.35
C GLU A 178 32.50 -21.39 71.65
N ALA A 179 32.81 -22.61 72.08
CA ALA A 179 32.30 -23.15 73.34
C ALA A 179 32.77 -22.33 74.55
N GLN A 180 34.02 -21.87 74.56
CA GLN A 180 34.57 -21.00 75.60
C GLN A 180 33.85 -19.65 75.62
N ALA A 181 33.61 -19.04 74.46
CA ALA A 181 32.84 -17.79 74.34
C ALA A 181 31.41 -17.96 74.86
N HIS A 182 30.74 -19.09 74.55
CA HIS A 182 29.43 -19.40 75.10
C HIS A 182 29.45 -19.62 76.62
N ILE A 183 30.48 -20.29 77.16
CA ILE A 183 30.67 -20.45 78.61
C ILE A 183 30.87 -19.09 79.28
N GLU A 184 31.64 -18.18 78.69
CA GLU A 184 31.84 -16.82 79.21
C GLU A 184 30.55 -15.99 79.15
N GLN A 185 29.79 -16.08 78.06
CA GLN A 185 28.45 -15.47 77.97
C GLN A 185 27.51 -16.02 79.05
N MET A 186 27.46 -17.34 79.24
CA MET A 186 26.62 -17.97 80.27
C MET A 186 27.08 -17.64 81.69
N LYS A 187 28.39 -17.53 81.94
CA LYS A 187 28.92 -17.05 83.23
C LYS A 187 28.57 -15.57 83.46
N GLY A 188 28.61 -14.74 82.42
CA GLY A 188 28.11 -13.38 82.46
C GLY A 188 26.63 -13.31 82.83
N LEU A 189 25.83 -14.24 82.28
CA LEU A 189 24.40 -14.39 82.56
C LEU A 189 24.11 -14.95 83.96
N LEU A 190 24.98 -15.82 84.49
CA LEU A 190 24.89 -16.36 85.86
C LEU A 190 25.22 -15.28 86.92
N ASN A 191 26.09 -14.33 86.56
CA ASN A 191 26.45 -13.18 87.40
C ASN A 191 25.50 -11.99 87.24
N THR A 192 24.57 -12.00 86.28
CA THR A 192 23.50 -11.00 86.19
C THR A 192 22.37 -11.33 87.16
N ASP A 193 21.95 -10.31 87.89
CA ASP A 193 20.81 -10.32 88.81
C ASP A 193 19.55 -10.88 88.14
N ILE A 194 18.78 -11.71 88.86
CA ILE A 194 17.54 -12.34 88.36
C ILE A 194 16.58 -11.29 87.80
N GLY A 195 16.58 -10.08 88.36
CA GLY A 195 15.79 -8.96 87.84
C GLY A 195 16.12 -8.54 86.40
N VAL A 196 17.40 -8.62 85.99
CA VAL A 196 17.83 -8.32 84.62
C VAL A 196 17.36 -9.41 83.66
N LEU A 197 17.46 -10.68 84.06
CA LEU A 197 16.95 -11.80 83.26
C LEU A 197 15.43 -11.71 83.04
N THR A 198 14.67 -11.39 84.09
CA THR A 198 13.22 -11.21 83.98
C THR A 198 12.88 -10.08 83.02
N LYS A 199 13.62 -8.96 83.07
CA LYS A 199 13.42 -7.85 82.14
C LYS A 199 13.73 -8.22 80.70
N ILE A 200 14.82 -8.95 80.44
CA ILE A 200 15.15 -9.45 79.10
C ILE A 200 14.05 -10.39 78.58
N ILE A 201 13.51 -11.26 79.43
CA ILE A 201 12.40 -12.15 79.04
C ILE A 201 11.14 -11.35 78.70
N GLU A 202 10.85 -10.28 79.45
CA GLU A 202 9.70 -9.39 79.20
C GLU A 202 9.89 -8.61 77.89
N ASP A 203 11.09 -8.07 77.65
CA ASP A 203 11.45 -7.37 76.42
C ASP A 203 11.35 -8.30 75.20
N LEU A 204 11.89 -9.53 75.30
CA LEU A 204 11.81 -10.53 74.24
C LEU A 204 10.37 -11.01 73.98
N ARG A 205 9.53 -11.09 75.01
CA ARG A 205 8.10 -11.37 74.84
C ARG A 205 7.38 -10.24 74.12
N SER A 206 7.67 -8.99 74.49
CA SER A 206 7.11 -7.82 73.83
C SER A 206 7.53 -7.73 72.36
N GLU A 207 8.79 -8.05 72.07
CA GLU A 207 9.30 -8.12 70.70
C GLU A 207 8.64 -9.26 69.91
N ALA A 208 8.49 -10.45 70.50
CA ALA A 208 7.81 -11.58 69.87
C ALA A 208 6.35 -11.25 69.53
N GLU A 209 5.59 -10.64 70.45
CA GLU A 209 4.23 -10.18 70.17
C GLU A 209 4.18 -9.14 69.06
N THR A 210 5.15 -8.21 69.02
CA THR A 210 5.23 -7.19 67.98
C THR A 210 5.49 -7.83 66.61
N ARG A 211 6.42 -8.79 66.53
CA ARG A 211 6.69 -9.55 65.32
C ARG A 211 5.51 -10.39 64.86
N GLU A 212 4.75 -10.98 65.78
CA GLU A 212 3.52 -11.71 65.45
C GLU A 212 2.46 -10.77 64.84
N ARG A 213 2.28 -9.57 65.41
CA ARG A 213 1.41 -8.53 64.83
C ARG A 213 1.89 -8.09 63.45
N GLU A 214 3.18 -7.90 63.24
CA GLU A 214 3.75 -7.59 61.92
C GLU A 214 3.48 -8.72 60.91
N CYS A 215 3.71 -9.97 61.28
CA CYS A 215 3.43 -11.13 60.43
C CYS A 215 1.95 -11.21 60.04
N THR A 216 1.03 -11.01 60.98
CA THR A 216 -0.41 -11.01 60.66
C THR A 216 -0.80 -9.85 59.74
N LEU A 217 -0.22 -8.66 59.93
CA LEU A 217 -0.40 -7.52 59.03
C LEU A 217 0.11 -7.83 57.61
N PHE A 218 1.32 -8.37 57.49
CA PHE A 218 1.88 -8.76 56.20
C PHE A 218 1.06 -9.85 55.51
N GLN A 219 0.52 -10.82 56.27
CA GLN A 219 -0.36 -11.84 55.72
C GLN A 219 -1.66 -11.24 55.17
N GLN A 220 -2.26 -10.27 55.88
CA GLN A 220 -3.44 -9.55 55.39
C GLN A 220 -3.12 -8.72 54.14
N GLN A 221 -1.98 -8.03 54.10
CA GLN A 221 -1.53 -7.28 52.92
C GLN A 221 -1.32 -8.21 51.73
N TYR A 222 -0.68 -9.36 51.94
CA TYR A 222 -0.48 -10.37 50.91
C TYR A 222 -1.82 -10.88 50.33
N GLN A 223 -2.81 -11.17 51.18
CA GLN A 223 -4.15 -11.56 50.73
C GLN A 223 -4.85 -10.45 49.93
N ASN A 224 -4.71 -9.18 50.34
CA ASN A 224 -5.28 -8.05 49.62
C ASN A 224 -4.61 -7.84 48.26
N ILE A 225 -3.29 -8.01 48.17
CA ILE A 225 -2.57 -8.02 46.89
C ILE A 225 -3.07 -9.16 46.00
N GLY A 226 -3.27 -10.36 46.54
CA GLY A 226 -3.85 -11.49 45.82
C GLY A 226 -5.21 -11.15 45.20
N LYS A 227 -6.15 -10.60 46.00
CA LYS A 227 -7.46 -10.14 45.51
C LYS A 227 -7.34 -9.06 44.42
N THR A 228 -6.36 -8.17 44.55
CA THR A 228 -6.09 -7.12 43.57
C THR A 228 -5.60 -7.70 42.25
N ILE A 229 -4.68 -8.68 42.31
CA ILE A 229 -4.18 -9.39 41.13
C ILE A 229 -5.34 -10.11 40.41
N ASP A 230 -6.20 -10.81 41.14
CA ASP A 230 -7.37 -11.49 40.57
C ASP A 230 -8.33 -10.49 39.90
N SER A 231 -8.58 -9.35 40.55
CA SER A 231 -9.41 -8.27 39.99
C SER A 231 -8.82 -7.69 38.70
N VAL A 232 -7.50 -7.46 38.69
CA VAL A 232 -6.78 -6.99 37.48
C VAL A 232 -6.84 -8.03 36.38
N GLN A 233 -6.72 -9.32 36.70
CA GLN A 233 -6.81 -10.40 35.70
C GLN A 233 -8.20 -10.49 35.09
N VAL A 234 -9.27 -10.34 35.88
CA VAL A 234 -10.64 -10.24 35.36
C VAL A 234 -10.79 -9.02 34.45
N CYS A 235 -10.27 -7.86 34.87
CA CYS A 235 -10.30 -6.63 34.07
C CYS A 235 -9.57 -6.82 32.73
N LYS A 236 -8.39 -7.47 32.73
CA LYS A 236 -7.62 -7.80 31.53
C LYS A 236 -8.40 -8.66 30.55
N VAL A 237 -9.13 -9.67 31.05
CA VAL A 237 -10.00 -10.50 30.19
C VAL A 237 -11.10 -9.65 29.57
N LYS A 238 -11.75 -8.78 30.35
CA LYS A 238 -12.79 -7.86 29.83
C LYS A 238 -12.25 -6.85 28.84
N MET A 239 -11.06 -6.30 29.04
CA MET A 239 -10.42 -5.42 28.06
C MET A 239 -10.16 -6.14 26.73
N ARG A 240 -9.78 -7.43 26.77
CA ARG A 240 -9.62 -8.23 25.56
C ARG A 240 -10.96 -8.45 24.84
N GLU A 241 -12.02 -8.77 25.58
CA GLU A 241 -13.38 -8.88 25.02
C GLU A 241 -13.81 -7.58 24.33
N ILE A 242 -13.60 -6.42 24.96
CA ILE A 242 -13.91 -5.10 24.39
C ILE A 242 -13.07 -4.83 23.14
N THR A 243 -11.80 -5.22 23.15
CA THR A 243 -10.91 -5.04 21.99
C THR A 243 -11.40 -5.86 20.80
N ASN A 244 -11.76 -7.13 21.03
CA ASN A 244 -12.32 -7.99 19.99
C ASN A 244 -13.63 -7.41 19.43
N LEU A 245 -14.53 -6.93 20.30
CA LEU A 245 -15.77 -6.29 19.88
C LEU A 245 -15.52 -5.02 19.05
N ALA A 246 -14.51 -4.23 19.43
CA ALA A 246 -14.12 -3.04 18.67
C ALA A 246 -13.55 -3.39 17.29
N GLU A 247 -12.80 -4.49 17.17
CA GLU A 247 -12.33 -5.02 15.89
C GLU A 247 -13.49 -5.51 15.02
N GLU A 248 -14.43 -6.27 15.58
CA GLU A 248 -15.65 -6.68 14.89
C GLU A 248 -16.45 -5.48 14.38
N LEU A 249 -16.69 -4.47 15.23
CA LEU A 249 -17.37 -3.23 14.82
C LEU A 249 -16.61 -2.52 13.70
N ARG A 250 -15.28 -2.45 13.77
CA ARG A 250 -14.46 -1.85 12.70
C ARG A 250 -14.65 -2.59 11.38
N THR A 251 -14.70 -3.92 11.38
CA THR A 251 -14.96 -4.69 10.15
C THR A 251 -16.36 -4.42 9.60
N VAL A 252 -17.38 -4.34 10.46
CA VAL A 252 -18.75 -3.98 10.07
C VAL A 252 -18.81 -2.58 9.47
N PHE A 253 -18.13 -1.60 10.07
CA PHE A 253 -18.06 -0.24 9.51
C PHE A 253 -17.39 -0.20 8.13
N GLN A 254 -16.32 -0.98 7.93
CA GLN A 254 -15.68 -1.09 6.61
C GLN A 254 -16.63 -1.73 5.58
N MET A 255 -17.36 -2.77 5.97
CA MET A 255 -18.37 -3.40 5.12
C MET A 255 -19.48 -2.41 4.75
N HIS A 256 -20.05 -1.70 5.72
CA HIS A 256 -21.04 -0.65 5.47
C HIS A 256 -20.51 0.49 4.61
N GLY A 257 -19.24 0.90 4.79
CA GLY A 257 -18.60 1.87 3.89
C GLY A 257 -18.59 1.38 2.44
N SER A 258 -18.27 0.09 2.22
CA SER A 258 -18.29 -0.51 0.88
C SER A 258 -19.70 -0.62 0.29
N GLU A 259 -20.70 -0.94 1.11
CA GLU A 259 -22.11 -0.98 0.72
C GLU A 259 -22.64 0.42 0.41
N GLY A 260 -22.25 1.44 1.16
CA GLY A 260 -22.59 2.83 0.90
C GLY A 260 -22.09 3.29 -0.47
N VAL A 261 -20.87 2.91 -0.86
CA VAL A 261 -20.35 3.18 -2.22
C VAL A 261 -21.16 2.45 -3.29
N LYS A 262 -21.55 1.19 -3.06
CA LYS A 262 -22.40 0.44 -4.01
C LYS A 262 -23.79 1.08 -4.13
N LEU A 263 -24.37 1.52 -3.02
CA LEU A 263 -25.68 2.17 -2.99
C LEU A 263 -25.63 3.53 -3.69
N MET A 264 -24.57 4.31 -3.50
CA MET A 264 -24.35 5.56 -4.23
C MET A 264 -24.27 5.32 -5.75
N LYS A 265 -23.50 4.33 -6.20
CA LYS A 265 -23.44 3.96 -7.63
C LYS A 265 -24.80 3.51 -8.18
N ALA A 266 -25.56 2.73 -7.41
CA ALA A 266 -26.90 2.30 -7.80
C ALA A 266 -27.86 3.50 -7.88
N ARG A 267 -27.76 4.46 -6.96
CA ARG A 267 -28.55 5.71 -6.98
C ARG A 267 -28.22 6.56 -8.19
N ASP A 268 -26.95 6.74 -8.51
CA ASP A 268 -26.51 7.52 -9.67
C ASP A 268 -26.98 6.87 -10.97
N HIS A 269 -26.92 5.54 -11.06
CA HIS A 269 -27.46 4.79 -12.20
C HIS A 269 -28.98 4.92 -12.31
N MET A 270 -29.70 4.89 -11.18
CA MET A 270 -31.15 5.12 -11.16
C MET A 270 -31.52 6.53 -11.63
N HIS A 271 -30.75 7.55 -11.23
CA HIS A 271 -30.95 8.92 -11.72
C HIS A 271 -30.70 9.04 -13.22
N GLN A 272 -29.69 8.35 -13.77
CA GLN A 272 -29.46 8.29 -15.22
C GLN A 272 -30.65 7.64 -15.94
N LEU A 273 -31.11 6.47 -15.47
CA LEU A 273 -32.28 5.80 -16.05
C LEU A 273 -33.55 6.66 -15.96
N GLN A 274 -33.72 7.41 -14.87
CA GLN A 274 -34.84 8.33 -14.72
C GLN A 274 -34.77 9.47 -15.73
N HIS A 275 -33.59 10.08 -15.92
CA HIS A 275 -33.37 11.09 -16.94
C HIS A 275 -33.66 10.56 -18.35
N ASP A 276 -33.15 9.36 -18.68
CA ASP A 276 -33.40 8.71 -19.98
C ASP A 276 -34.89 8.41 -20.17
N SER A 277 -35.58 7.98 -19.12
CA SER A 277 -37.03 7.77 -19.12
C SER A 277 -37.80 9.07 -19.38
N ASP A 278 -37.42 10.17 -18.74
CA ASP A 278 -38.04 11.48 -18.93
C ASP A 278 -37.79 12.03 -20.35
N GLU A 279 -36.59 11.80 -20.90
CA GLU A 279 -36.27 12.16 -22.29
C GLU A 279 -37.10 11.35 -23.29
N LEU A 280 -37.20 10.03 -23.09
CA LEU A 280 -38.03 9.16 -23.91
C LEU A 280 -39.51 9.55 -23.82
N GLN A 281 -40.00 9.88 -22.62
CA GLN A 281 -41.37 10.36 -22.41
C GLN A 281 -41.62 11.65 -23.21
N ASN A 282 -40.70 12.62 -23.15
CA ASN A 282 -40.79 13.84 -23.96
C ASN A 282 -40.79 13.54 -25.47
N GLN A 283 -39.96 12.60 -25.93
CA GLN A 283 -39.95 12.19 -27.34
C GLN A 283 -41.26 11.52 -27.76
N ILE A 284 -41.88 10.72 -26.88
CA ILE A 284 -43.19 10.12 -27.11
C ILE A 284 -44.26 11.23 -27.23
N GLU A 285 -44.28 12.20 -26.33
CA GLU A 285 -45.24 13.31 -26.36
C GLU A 285 -45.11 14.16 -27.64
N ILE A 286 -43.88 14.48 -28.06
CA ILE A 286 -43.62 15.18 -29.32
C ILE A 286 -44.15 14.35 -30.50
N SER A 287 -43.84 13.05 -30.52
CA SER A 287 -44.28 12.15 -31.59
C SER A 287 -45.80 12.02 -31.63
N GLN A 288 -46.46 11.89 -30.48
CA GLN A 288 -47.92 11.88 -30.37
C GLN A 288 -48.53 13.18 -30.90
N SER A 289 -47.99 14.34 -30.52
CA SER A 289 -48.46 15.63 -31.04
C SER A 289 -48.28 15.76 -32.56
N GLN A 290 -47.16 15.26 -33.11
CA GLN A 290 -46.96 15.21 -34.56
C GLN A 290 -47.98 14.29 -35.24
N LEU A 291 -48.24 13.14 -34.65
CA LEU A 291 -49.20 12.15 -35.14
C LEU A 291 -50.62 12.70 -35.13
N GLU A 292 -51.03 13.42 -34.07
CA GLU A 292 -52.29 14.13 -34.00
C GLU A 292 -52.41 15.21 -35.08
N LYS A 293 -51.36 16.03 -35.29
CA LYS A 293 -51.36 17.04 -36.36
C LYS A 293 -51.50 16.40 -37.75
N MET A 294 -50.83 15.28 -37.97
CA MET A 294 -50.93 14.54 -39.24
C MET A 294 -52.30 13.87 -39.41
N SER A 295 -52.89 13.33 -38.33
CA SER A 295 -54.24 12.76 -38.33
C SER A 295 -55.28 13.81 -38.70
N ARG A 296 -55.22 15.01 -38.09
CA ARG A 296 -56.11 16.12 -38.43
C ARG A 296 -55.97 16.55 -39.89
N LYS A 297 -54.73 16.67 -40.39
CA LYS A 297 -54.49 16.96 -41.81
C LYS A 297 -55.08 15.89 -42.72
N TYR A 298 -54.99 14.63 -42.33
CA TYR A 298 -55.55 13.51 -43.09
C TYR A 298 -57.09 13.55 -43.10
N GLU A 299 -57.72 13.81 -41.96
CA GLU A 299 -59.17 14.03 -41.86
C GLU A 299 -59.63 15.22 -42.72
N ASP A 300 -58.94 16.36 -42.65
CA ASP A 300 -59.23 17.52 -43.49
C ASP A 300 -59.11 17.17 -44.98
N LEU A 301 -58.13 16.34 -45.36
CA LEU A 301 -57.94 15.88 -46.73
C LEU A 301 -59.09 14.98 -47.19
N ILE A 302 -59.56 14.07 -46.33
CA ILE A 302 -60.74 13.22 -46.59
C ILE A 302 -61.96 14.10 -46.83
N VAL A 303 -62.23 15.05 -45.93
CA VAL A 303 -63.37 15.97 -46.06
C VAL A 303 -63.26 16.81 -47.34
N GLN A 304 -62.05 17.25 -47.69
CA GLN A 304 -61.81 17.99 -48.94
C GLN A 304 -62.04 17.12 -50.18
N GLN A 305 -61.62 15.85 -50.13
CA GLN A 305 -61.85 14.87 -51.20
C GLN A 305 -63.33 14.58 -51.37
N GLU A 306 -64.08 14.35 -50.30
CA GLU A 306 -65.53 14.17 -50.33
C GLU A 306 -66.24 15.39 -50.92
N LYS A 307 -65.88 16.60 -50.48
CA LYS A 307 -66.43 17.84 -51.07
C LYS A 307 -66.14 17.94 -52.55
N ARG A 308 -64.92 17.61 -52.99
CA ARG A 308 -64.57 17.56 -54.42
C ARG A 308 -65.38 16.52 -55.17
N GLN A 309 -65.56 15.33 -54.60
CA GLN A 309 -66.33 14.25 -55.20
C GLN A 309 -67.80 14.65 -55.35
N VAL A 310 -68.41 15.24 -54.32
CA VAL A 310 -69.79 15.77 -54.38
C VAL A 310 -69.90 16.90 -55.41
N ALA A 311 -68.94 17.82 -55.47
CA ALA A 311 -68.94 18.89 -56.47
C ALA A 311 -68.79 18.36 -57.91
N LEU A 312 -67.92 17.36 -58.12
CA LEU A 312 -67.78 16.65 -59.40
C LEU A 312 -69.06 15.90 -59.77
N GLN A 313 -69.69 15.22 -58.80
CA GLN A 313 -70.96 14.52 -59.01
C GLN A 313 -72.06 15.51 -59.40
N LYS A 314 -72.17 16.65 -58.70
CA LYS A 314 -73.11 17.70 -59.04
C LYS A 314 -72.88 18.25 -60.44
N ARG A 315 -71.63 18.52 -60.84
CA ARG A 315 -71.30 18.94 -62.22
C ARG A 315 -71.66 17.88 -63.25
N LEU A 316 -71.45 16.60 -62.92
CA LEU A 316 -71.82 15.49 -63.79
C LEU A 316 -73.34 15.39 -63.94
N ASP A 317 -74.09 15.58 -62.87
CA ASP A 317 -75.56 15.59 -62.90
C ASP A 317 -76.10 16.83 -63.65
N GLU A 318 -75.53 18.02 -63.45
CA GLU A 318 -75.83 19.23 -64.23
C GLU A 318 -75.54 19.04 -65.73
N ALA A 319 -74.42 18.39 -66.06
CA ALA A 319 -74.09 18.05 -67.44
C ALA A 319 -75.06 17.02 -68.04
N LYS A 320 -75.52 16.05 -67.25
CA LYS A 320 -76.56 15.10 -67.68
C LYS A 320 -77.89 15.79 -67.92
N THR A 321 -78.35 16.64 -67.00
CA THR A 321 -79.61 17.39 -67.19
C THR A 321 -79.54 18.29 -68.41
N PHE A 322 -78.41 18.97 -68.64
CA PHE A 322 -78.21 19.77 -69.85
C PHE A 322 -78.24 18.92 -71.13
N LEU A 323 -77.62 17.74 -71.10
CA LEU A 323 -77.65 16.79 -72.21
C LEU A 323 -79.10 16.31 -72.48
N ASP A 324 -79.86 15.98 -71.43
CA ASP A 324 -81.25 15.55 -71.53
C ASP A 324 -82.15 16.67 -72.09
N GLU A 325 -81.96 17.92 -71.65
CA GLU A 325 -82.64 19.10 -72.20
C GLU A 325 -82.29 19.33 -73.68
N THR A 326 -81.03 19.11 -74.06
CA THR A 326 -80.57 19.21 -75.45
C THR A 326 -81.20 18.11 -76.31
N PHE A 327 -81.28 16.88 -75.81
CA PHE A 327 -81.97 15.78 -76.50
C PHE A 327 -83.47 16.02 -76.62
N ALA A 328 -84.12 16.53 -75.57
CA ALA A 328 -85.53 16.90 -75.62
C ALA A 328 -85.79 18.01 -76.65
N SER A 329 -84.94 19.04 -76.69
CA SER A 329 -85.01 20.12 -77.69
C SER A 329 -84.79 19.61 -79.10
N GLN A 330 -83.82 18.71 -79.33
CA GLN A 330 -83.62 18.06 -80.63
C GLN A 330 -84.80 17.19 -81.05
N SER A 331 -85.43 16.46 -80.13
CA SER A 331 -86.64 15.68 -80.40
C SER A 331 -87.78 16.60 -80.85
N HIS A 332 -87.99 17.70 -80.12
CA HIS A 332 -89.04 18.65 -80.45
C HIS A 332 -88.79 19.33 -81.81
N GLN A 333 -87.52 19.62 -82.12
CA GLN A 333 -87.13 20.17 -83.41
C GLN A 333 -87.33 19.16 -84.56
N ARG A 334 -87.11 17.86 -84.32
CA ARG A 334 -87.43 16.80 -85.29
C ARG A 334 -88.93 16.68 -85.54
N ASP A 335 -89.76 16.76 -84.49
CA ASP A 335 -91.21 16.70 -84.63
C ASP A 335 -91.74 17.88 -85.48
N VAL A 336 -91.22 19.09 -85.24
CA VAL A 336 -91.56 20.29 -86.04
C VAL A 336 -91.11 20.15 -87.51
N GLN A 337 -89.92 19.58 -87.74
CA GLN A 337 -89.44 19.27 -89.10
C GLN A 337 -90.32 18.23 -89.80
N GLN A 338 -90.84 17.25 -89.07
CA GLN A 338 -91.73 16.22 -89.62
C GLN A 338 -93.08 16.83 -90.05
N ILE A 339 -93.63 17.76 -89.27
CA ILE A 339 -94.89 18.47 -89.58
C ILE A 339 -94.73 19.31 -90.84
N THR A 340 -93.66 20.12 -90.92
CA THR A 340 -93.38 20.96 -92.11
C THR A 340 -93.13 20.13 -93.37
N MET A 341 -92.49 18.97 -93.25
CA MET A 341 -92.28 18.05 -94.37
C MET A 341 -93.59 17.45 -94.90
N ASN A 342 -94.56 17.18 -94.01
CA ASN A 342 -95.90 16.73 -94.40
C ASN A 342 -96.71 17.85 -95.10
N GLU A 343 -96.60 19.10 -94.65
CA GLU A 343 -97.24 20.25 -95.29
C GLU A 343 -96.71 20.49 -96.72
N ILE A 344 -95.39 20.34 -96.92
CA ILE A 344 -94.76 20.44 -98.25
C ILE A 344 -95.25 19.32 -99.17
N ALA A 345 -95.37 18.08 -98.66
CA ALA A 345 -95.86 16.95 -99.45
C ALA A 345 -97.33 17.12 -99.88
N GLN A 346 -98.13 17.83 -99.08
CA GLN A 346 -99.53 18.12 -99.40
C GLN A 346 -99.65 19.21 -100.48
N LEU A 347 -98.85 20.27 -100.40
CA LEU A 347 -98.74 21.30 -101.44
C LEU A 347 -98.27 20.74 -102.78
N GLN A 348 -97.36 19.76 -102.78
CA GLN A 348 -96.91 19.10 -104.01
C GLN A 348 -98.04 18.35 -104.72
N ARG A 349 -98.89 17.60 -103.99
CA ARG A 349 -100.05 16.90 -104.57
C ARG A 349 -101.07 17.86 -105.18
N ASP A 350 -101.35 18.96 -104.51
CA ASP A 350 -102.32 19.95 -104.99
C ASP A 350 -101.83 20.62 -106.29
N THR A 351 -100.52 20.82 -106.42
CA THR A 351 -99.89 21.39 -107.63
C THR A 351 -99.96 20.41 -108.82
N GLU A 352 -99.77 19.12 -108.56
CA GLU A 352 -99.83 18.05 -109.58
C GLU A 352 -101.27 17.88 -110.12
N GLN A 353 -102.28 17.91 -109.24
CA GLN A 353 -103.68 17.84 -109.64
C GLN A 353 -104.11 19.05 -110.49
N MET A 354 -103.63 20.26 -110.14
CA MET A 354 -103.91 21.47 -110.91
C MET A 354 -103.28 21.39 -112.32
N SER A 355 -102.08 20.80 -112.44
CA SER A 355 -101.39 20.59 -113.71
C SER A 355 -102.15 19.61 -114.63
N GLU A 356 -102.60 18.47 -114.12
CA GLU A 356 -103.39 17.49 -114.89
C GLU A 356 -104.73 18.06 -115.39
N ALA A 357 -105.37 18.91 -114.59
CA ALA A 357 -106.62 19.58 -114.97
C ALA A 357 -106.41 20.55 -116.16
N PHE A 358 -105.31 21.30 -116.16
CA PHE A 358 -104.93 22.18 -117.27
C PHE A 358 -104.63 21.40 -118.55
N GLU A 359 -103.94 20.27 -118.45
CA GLU A 359 -103.55 19.45 -119.60
C GLU A 359 -104.77 18.81 -120.30
N LYS A 360 -105.78 18.38 -119.53
CA LYS A 360 -107.08 17.94 -120.06
C LYS A 360 -107.81 19.07 -120.80
N MET A 361 -107.74 20.29 -120.29
CA MET A 361 -108.40 21.45 -120.91
C MET A 361 -107.79 21.79 -122.27
N VAL A 362 -106.46 21.73 -122.39
CA VAL A 362 -105.72 21.96 -123.65
C VAL A 362 -106.12 20.92 -124.71
N LYS A 363 -106.12 19.62 -124.37
CA LYS A 363 -106.51 18.54 -125.30
C LYS A 363 -107.94 18.69 -125.81
N THR A 364 -108.87 19.15 -124.97
CA THR A 364 -110.28 19.32 -125.31
C THR A 364 -110.50 20.49 -126.30
N ASN A 365 -109.76 21.59 -126.13
CA ASN A 365 -109.81 22.71 -127.09
C ASN A 365 -109.11 22.38 -128.42
N GLN A 366 -108.08 21.54 -128.39
CA GLN A 366 -107.39 21.09 -129.59
C GLN A 366 -108.30 20.21 -130.47
N HIS A 367 -109.13 19.35 -129.86
CA HIS A 367 -110.16 18.58 -130.57
C HIS A 367 -111.26 19.45 -131.19
N LYS A 368 -111.64 20.56 -130.55
CA LYS A 368 -112.63 21.51 -131.11
C LYS A 368 -112.06 22.27 -132.31
N LEU A 369 -110.76 22.57 -132.31
CA LEU A 369 -110.04 23.24 -133.40
C LEU A 369 -109.86 22.34 -134.63
N THR A 370 -109.57 21.04 -134.44
CA THR A 370 -109.48 20.08 -135.55
C THR A 370 -110.84 19.84 -136.20
N HIS A 371 -111.91 19.76 -135.41
CA HIS A 371 -113.27 19.56 -135.92
C HIS A 371 -113.80 20.77 -136.71
N LEU A 372 -113.37 22.00 -136.36
CA LEU A 372 -113.68 23.21 -137.12
C LEU A 372 -112.90 23.27 -138.46
N ASN A 373 -111.64 22.81 -138.45
CA ASN A 373 -110.82 22.73 -139.66
C ASN A 373 -111.31 21.68 -140.65
N GLU A 374 -111.89 20.57 -140.20
CA GLU A 374 -112.53 19.56 -141.07
C GLU A 374 -113.84 20.06 -141.69
N ALA A 375 -114.64 20.83 -140.95
CA ALA A 375 -115.85 21.47 -141.48
C ALA A 375 -115.52 22.55 -142.55
N ILE A 376 -114.41 23.28 -142.39
CA ILE A 376 -113.93 24.27 -143.38
C ILE A 376 -113.37 23.57 -144.63
N LYS A 377 -112.71 22.41 -144.49
CA LYS A 377 -112.21 21.62 -145.63
C LYS A 377 -113.34 21.08 -146.51
N GLN A 378 -114.42 20.58 -145.91
CA GLN A 378 -115.57 20.07 -146.68
C GLN A 378 -116.34 21.19 -147.41
N TYR A 379 -116.34 22.42 -146.89
CA TYR A 379 -116.93 23.58 -147.58
C TYR A 379 -116.05 24.08 -148.76
N MET A 380 -114.73 23.89 -148.68
CA MET A 380 -113.79 24.26 -149.75
C MET A 380 -113.72 23.24 -150.89
N GLU A 381 -114.05 21.96 -150.65
CA GLU A 381 -114.15 20.93 -151.70
C GLU A 381 -115.47 21.00 -152.51
N GLY A 382 -116.44 21.81 -152.07
CA GLY A 382 -117.60 22.20 -152.88
C GLY A 382 -117.30 23.22 -154.00
N LEU A 383 -116.07 23.76 -154.10
CA LEU A 383 -115.77 24.89 -154.99
C LEU A 383 -114.73 24.60 -156.10
N ARG A 384 -114.23 23.37 -156.22
CA ARG A 384 -113.16 23.02 -157.17
C ARG A 384 -113.44 21.75 -157.99
N ASN A 385 -114.56 21.76 -158.72
CA ASN A 385 -114.84 21.06 -160.00
C ASN A 385 -116.36 21.14 -160.27
N LYS A 386 -116.91 22.31 -160.64
CA LYS A 386 -117.22 22.65 -162.04
C LYS A 386 -116.25 22.20 -163.11
#